data_AF-A0A7W3J8F3-F1
#
_entry.id   AF-A0A7W3J8F3-F1
#
_cell.length_a   1.000
_cell.length_b   1.000
_cell.length_c   1.000
_cell.angle_alpha   90.00
_cell.angle_beta   90.00
_cell.angle_gamma   90.00
#
_symmetry.space_group_name_H-M   'P 1'
#
loop_
_entity.id
_entity.type
_entity.pdbx_description
1 polymer ?
#
loop_
_entity_poly.entity_id
_entity_poly.type
_entity_poly.pdbx_seq_one_letter_code
_entity_poly.pdbx_strand_id
1 'polypeptide(L)'
;MEIIVTSIVAVVGTLLGSLATHYFQRRNRADAERFERGERLRQERVSAYTTFGGVLVNLRRAHMDRWFAIHDERKSVDPEALRYETYRLYTDAQEALFRVQLVTESKELIDLGKQAVDGVDQMKPNLSPEEFAAARDTSRQGVFRFMEAARQHVDLA
;
A
#
# COMPACT_ATOMS: atom_id res chain seq x y z
N MET A 1 17.83 -62.86 29.66
CA MET A 1 17.45 -61.58 30.30
C MET A 1 17.79 -60.37 29.42
N GLU A 2 18.84 -60.41 28.59
CA GLU A 2 19.23 -59.29 27.70
C GLU A 2 18.22 -58.88 26.62
N ILE A 3 17.51 -59.83 26.01
CA ILE A 3 16.58 -59.56 24.88
C ILE A 3 15.41 -58.66 25.32
N ILE A 4 14.94 -58.84 26.55
CA ILE A 4 13.85 -58.04 27.13
C ILE A 4 14.32 -56.60 27.38
N VAL A 5 15.56 -56.43 27.85
CA VAL A 5 16.14 -55.11 28.12
C VAL A 5 16.35 -54.35 26.81
N THR A 6 16.85 -55.01 25.76
CA THR A 6 17.06 -54.39 24.45
C THR A 6 15.74 -54.00 23.77
N SER A 7 14.69 -54.83 23.86
CA SER A 7 13.38 -54.48 23.30
C SER A 7 12.75 -53.28 24.01
N ILE A 8 12.88 -53.19 25.34
CA ILE A 8 12.35 -52.06 26.12
C ILE A 8 13.07 -50.76 25.72
N VAL A 9 14.39 -50.79 25.62
CA VAL A 9 15.20 -49.63 25.20
C VAL A 9 14.81 -49.17 23.79
N ALA A 10 14.56 -50.09 22.86
CA ALA A 10 14.13 -49.77 21.51
C ALA A 10 12.75 -49.09 21.44
N VAL A 11 11.78 -49.58 22.21
CA VAL A 11 10.43 -49.00 22.28
C VAL A 11 10.47 -47.62 22.94
N VAL A 12 11.25 -47.46 24.01
CA VAL A 12 11.44 -46.17 24.68
C VAL A 12 12.13 -45.16 23.77
N GLY A 13 13.17 -45.58 23.03
CA GLY A 13 13.83 -44.72 22.03
C GLY A 13 12.89 -44.26 20.92
N THR A 14 12.00 -45.14 20.46
CA THR A 14 11.00 -44.82 19.42
C THR A 14 9.92 -43.88 19.96
N LEU A 15 9.42 -44.12 21.18
CA LEU A 15 8.44 -43.24 21.82
C LEU A 15 9.01 -41.86 22.10
N LEU A 16 10.23 -41.78 22.64
CA LEU A 16 10.94 -40.51 22.86
C LEU A 16 11.20 -39.76 21.55
N GLY A 17 11.63 -40.47 20.50
CA GLY A 17 11.79 -39.90 19.16
C GLY A 17 10.47 -39.31 18.63
N SER A 18 9.37 -40.04 18.76
CA SER A 18 8.04 -39.59 18.29
C SER A 18 7.53 -38.35 19.04
N LEU A 19 7.71 -38.29 20.36
CA LEU A 19 7.34 -37.13 21.17
C LEU A 19 8.19 -35.90 20.86
N ALA A 20 9.51 -36.09 20.70
CA ALA A 20 10.42 -35.01 20.33
C ALA A 20 10.04 -34.42 18.97
N THR A 21 9.86 -35.26 17.95
CA THR A 21 9.43 -34.82 16.62
C THR A 21 8.08 -34.10 16.65
N HIS A 22 7.11 -34.59 17.44
CA HIS A 22 5.80 -33.96 17.53
C HIS A 22 5.85 -32.57 18.19
N TYR A 23 6.68 -32.40 19.22
CA TYR A 23 6.90 -31.10 19.86
C TYR A 23 7.60 -30.09 18.94
N PHE A 24 8.65 -30.51 18.22
CA PHE A 24 9.34 -29.67 17.24
C PHE A 24 8.45 -29.30 16.04
N GLN A 25 7.63 -30.23 15.54
CA GLN A 25 6.67 -29.95 14.47
C GLN A 25 5.61 -28.92 14.90
N ARG A 26 5.15 -28.98 16.15
CA ARG A 26 4.14 -28.05 16.67
C ARG A 26 4.69 -26.63 16.83
N ARG A 27 5.96 -26.49 17.20
CA ARG A 27 6.63 -25.18 17.31
C ARG A 27 6.93 -24.57 15.95
N ASN A 28 7.45 -25.36 15.01
CA ASN A 28 7.72 -24.90 13.65
C ASN A 28 6.45 -24.47 12.90
N ARG A 29 5.29 -25.11 13.15
CA ARG A 29 4.01 -24.69 12.57
C ARG A 29 3.51 -23.36 13.12
N ALA A 30 3.64 -23.13 14.43
CA ALA A 30 3.23 -21.88 15.05
C ALA A 30 4.10 -20.70 14.62
N ASP A 31 5.40 -20.93 14.45
CA ASP A 31 6.34 -19.90 13.98
C ASP A 31 6.15 -19.63 12.47
N ALA A 32 5.89 -20.66 11.66
CA ALA A 32 5.53 -20.51 10.25
C ALA A 32 4.21 -19.74 10.06
N GLU A 33 3.16 -20.06 10.82
CA GLU A 33 1.88 -19.34 10.73
C GLU A 33 1.97 -17.86 11.14
N ARG A 34 2.85 -17.52 12.09
CA ARG A 34 3.10 -16.12 12.49
C ARG A 34 3.89 -15.38 11.42
N PHE A 35 4.91 -16.03 10.86
CA PHE A 35 5.70 -15.48 9.76
C PHE A 35 4.83 -15.24 8.51
N GLU A 36 4.01 -16.20 8.12
CA GLU A 36 3.08 -16.06 6.98
C GLU A 36 2.06 -14.94 7.20
N ARG A 37 1.53 -14.78 8.42
CA ARG A 37 0.60 -13.68 8.75
C ARG A 37 1.27 -12.31 8.67
N GLY A 38 2.49 -12.17 9.20
CA GLY A 38 3.26 -10.92 9.12
C GLY A 38 3.58 -10.55 7.68
N GLU A 39 4.07 -11.52 6.90
CA GLU A 39 4.41 -11.32 5.49
C GLU A 39 3.18 -11.00 4.63
N ARG A 40 2.03 -11.60 4.92
CA ARG A 40 0.76 -11.27 4.26
C ARG A 40 0.33 -9.83 4.54
N LEU A 41 0.38 -9.38 5.79
CA LEU A 41 0.05 -7.99 6.14
C LEU A 41 1.01 -7.00 5.47
N ARG A 42 2.31 -7.33 5.42
CA ARG A 42 3.32 -6.53 4.73
C ARG A 42 2.98 -6.38 3.24
N GLN A 43 2.61 -7.47 2.57
CA GLN A 43 2.20 -7.46 1.17
C GLN A 43 0.90 -6.68 0.94
N GLU A 44 -0.10 -6.82 1.82
CA GLU A 44 -1.35 -6.06 1.76
C GLU A 44 -1.09 -4.55 1.90
N ARG A 45 -0.19 -4.14 2.81
CA ARG A 45 0.27 -2.74 2.96
C ARG A 45 0.97 -2.23 1.72
N VAL A 46 1.95 -2.97 1.19
CA VAL A 46 2.65 -2.60 -0.06
C VAL A 46 1.65 -2.40 -1.19
N SER A 47 0.71 -3.34 -1.37
CA SER A 47 -0.31 -3.27 -2.41
C SER A 47 -1.20 -2.04 -2.25
N ALA A 48 -1.72 -1.78 -1.04
CA ALA A 48 -2.58 -0.62 -0.78
C ALA A 48 -1.84 0.70 -1.02
N TYR A 49 -0.63 0.85 -0.48
CA TYR A 49 0.13 2.10 -0.58
C TYR A 49 0.58 2.39 -2.01
N THR A 50 1.06 1.38 -2.74
CA THR A 50 1.48 1.54 -4.14
C THR A 50 0.31 1.80 -5.07
N THR A 51 -0.84 1.14 -4.84
CA THR A 51 -2.08 1.40 -5.59
C THR A 51 -2.52 2.85 -5.40
N PHE A 52 -2.59 3.32 -4.15
CA PHE A 52 -2.98 4.70 -3.85
C PHE A 52 -2.02 5.72 -4.44
N GLY A 53 -0.70 5.53 -4.28
CA GLY A 53 0.31 6.39 -4.90
C GLY A 53 0.19 6.44 -6.43
N GLY A 54 -0.06 5.29 -7.08
CA GLY A 54 -0.26 5.21 -8.52
C GLY A 54 -1.48 5.98 -8.99
N VAL A 55 -2.61 5.87 -8.28
CA VAL A 55 -3.83 6.62 -8.61
C VAL A 55 -3.63 8.12 -8.42
N LEU A 56 -2.93 8.56 -7.37
CA LEU A 56 -2.60 9.99 -7.18
C LEU A 56 -1.77 10.55 -8.33
N VAL A 57 -0.78 9.78 -8.82
CA VAL A 57 0.03 10.19 -9.98
C VAL A 57 -0.83 10.32 -11.25
N ASN A 58 -1.76 9.40 -11.46
CA ASN A 58 -2.68 9.44 -12.59
C ASN A 58 -3.66 10.61 -12.49
N LEU A 59 -4.25 10.84 -11.32
CA LEU A 59 -5.12 11.99 -11.06
C LEU A 59 -4.38 13.30 -11.32
N ARG A 60 -3.15 13.43 -10.80
CA ARG A 60 -2.29 14.59 -11.03
C ARG A 60 -2.01 14.81 -12.53
N ARG A 61 -1.83 13.74 -13.29
CA ARG A 61 -1.68 13.79 -14.75
C ARG A 61 -2.95 14.32 -15.42
N ALA A 62 -4.12 13.79 -15.08
CA ALA A 62 -5.39 14.23 -15.63
C ALA A 62 -5.64 15.73 -15.37
N HIS A 63 -5.31 16.23 -14.18
CA HIS A 63 -5.37 17.67 -13.88
C HIS A 63 -4.41 18.50 -14.76
N MET A 64 -3.18 18.02 -15.00
CA MET A 64 -2.25 18.68 -15.93
C MET A 64 -2.78 18.69 -17.36
N ASP A 65 -3.23 17.55 -17.87
CA ASP A 65 -3.77 17.43 -19.22
C ASP A 65 -4.97 18.36 -19.41
N ARG A 66 -5.85 18.44 -18.40
CA ARG A 66 -7.00 19.36 -18.39
C ARG A 66 -6.60 20.82 -18.36
N TRP A 67 -5.63 21.21 -17.54
CA TRP A 67 -5.14 22.59 -17.50
C TRP A 67 -4.54 23.01 -18.84
N PHE A 68 -3.67 22.17 -19.43
CA PHE A 68 -3.04 22.48 -20.72
C PHE A 68 -4.02 22.42 -21.90
N ALA A 69 -5.03 21.55 -21.88
CA ALA A 69 -6.05 21.55 -22.93
C ALA A 69 -6.81 22.88 -23.00
N ILE A 70 -7.02 23.53 -21.84
CA ILE A 70 -7.69 24.83 -21.74
C ILE A 70 -6.75 25.99 -22.11
N HIS A 71 -5.48 25.93 -21.71
CA HIS A 71 -4.55 27.05 -21.85
C HIS A 71 -3.69 27.04 -23.13
N ASP A 72 -3.39 25.87 -23.70
CA ASP A 72 -2.55 25.73 -24.89
C ASP A 72 -3.37 25.58 -26.19
N GLU A 73 -4.70 25.77 -26.14
CA GLU A 73 -5.63 25.58 -27.26
C GLU A 73 -5.40 24.28 -28.05
N ARG A 74 -5.16 23.15 -27.37
CA ARG A 74 -4.97 21.85 -28.03
C ARG A 74 -6.29 21.40 -28.66
N LYS A 75 -6.52 21.79 -29.93
CA LYS A 75 -7.77 21.57 -30.69
C LYS A 75 -8.19 20.11 -30.84
N SER A 76 -7.32 19.15 -30.54
CA SER A 76 -7.59 17.71 -30.67
C SER A 76 -8.07 17.03 -29.38
N VAL A 77 -8.21 17.77 -28.27
CA VAL A 77 -8.54 17.17 -26.97
C VAL A 77 -9.89 17.67 -26.50
N ASP A 78 -10.82 16.73 -26.26
CA ASP A 78 -12.15 17.03 -25.72
C ASP A 78 -12.06 17.44 -24.23
N PRO A 79 -12.35 18.71 -23.88
CA PRO A 79 -12.30 19.17 -22.49
C PRO A 79 -13.31 18.47 -21.58
N GLU A 80 -14.42 17.98 -22.14
CA GLU A 80 -15.44 17.27 -21.38
C GLU A 80 -14.98 15.86 -21.01
N ALA A 81 -14.39 15.12 -21.94
CA ALA A 81 -13.76 13.83 -21.66
C ALA A 81 -12.69 13.93 -20.56
N LEU A 82 -11.84 14.96 -20.58
CA LEU A 82 -10.84 15.18 -19.54
C LEU A 82 -11.46 15.51 -18.17
N ARG A 83 -12.58 16.23 -18.14
CA ARG A 83 -13.31 16.50 -16.90
C ARG A 83 -13.87 15.21 -16.29
N TYR A 84 -14.50 14.36 -17.10
CA TYR A 84 -15.00 13.06 -16.65
C TYR A 84 -13.88 12.15 -16.14
N GLU A 85 -12.75 12.10 -16.86
CA GLU A 85 -11.60 11.31 -16.44
C GLU A 85 -11.00 11.81 -15.11
N THR A 86 -10.95 13.13 -14.90
CA THR A 86 -10.51 13.71 -13.63
C THR A 86 -11.42 13.26 -12.48
N TYR A 87 -12.74 13.28 -12.66
CA TYR A 87 -13.68 12.83 -11.63
C TYR A 87 -13.57 11.33 -11.35
N ARG A 88 -13.42 10.52 -12.41
CA ARG A 88 -13.22 9.07 -12.28
C ARG A 88 -11.98 8.78 -11.44
N LEU A 89 -10.86 9.41 -11.77
CA LEU A 89 -9.60 9.24 -11.03
C LEU A 89 -9.66 9.81 -9.61
N TYR A 90 -10.47 10.84 -9.37
CA TYR A 90 -10.70 11.35 -8.01
C TYR A 90 -11.44 10.32 -7.15
N THR A 91 -12.46 9.66 -7.71
CA THR A 91 -13.15 8.55 -7.04
C THR A 91 -12.22 7.37 -6.79
N ASP A 92 -11.40 6.99 -7.78
CA ASP A 92 -10.39 5.93 -7.62
C ASP A 92 -9.40 6.27 -6.49
N ALA A 93 -9.02 7.56 -6.35
CA ALA A 93 -8.10 8.01 -5.32
C ALA A 93 -8.72 7.89 -3.92
N GLN A 94 -10.00 8.24 -3.78
CA GLN A 94 -10.75 8.09 -2.53
C GLN A 94 -10.89 6.61 -2.15
N GLU A 95 -11.25 5.75 -3.11
CA GLU A 95 -11.34 4.31 -2.86
C GLU A 95 -10.00 3.73 -2.39
N ALA A 96 -8.92 4.09 -3.08
CA ALA A 96 -7.59 3.65 -2.70
C ALA A 96 -7.16 4.19 -1.32
N LEU A 97 -7.53 5.43 -0.97
CA LEU A 97 -7.30 5.99 0.37
C LEU A 97 -8.06 5.21 1.46
N PHE A 98 -9.29 4.76 1.19
CA PHE A 98 -10.00 3.89 2.13
C PHE A 98 -9.27 2.57 2.34
N ARG A 99 -8.70 1.98 1.29
CA ARG A 99 -7.85 0.78 1.43
C ARG A 99 -6.63 1.04 2.31
N VAL A 100 -5.98 2.20 2.16
CA VAL A 100 -4.88 2.62 3.05
C VAL A 100 -5.34 2.67 4.51
N GLN A 101 -6.50 3.28 4.78
CA GLN A 101 -7.07 3.39 6.13
C GLN A 101 -7.41 2.04 6.76
N LEU A 102 -7.70 1.01 5.97
CA LEU A 102 -7.98 -0.34 6.46
C LEU A 102 -6.73 -1.12 6.87
N VAL A 103 -5.56 -0.80 6.30
CA VAL A 103 -4.31 -1.56 6.51
C VAL A 103 -3.34 -0.88 7.49
N THR A 104 -3.70 0.29 8.01
CA THR A 104 -2.88 1.09 8.93
C THR A 104 -3.70 1.77 10.01
N GLU A 105 -3.14 1.83 11.22
CA GLU A 105 -3.67 2.61 12.34
C GLU A 105 -2.95 3.97 12.49
N SER A 106 -1.93 4.22 11.65
CA SER A 106 -1.14 5.45 11.70
C SER A 106 -1.98 6.65 11.24
N LYS A 107 -2.41 7.47 12.22
CA LYS A 107 -3.14 8.72 11.94
C LYS A 107 -2.33 9.67 11.06
N GLU A 108 -1.02 9.76 11.31
CA GLU A 108 -0.12 10.58 10.50
C GLU A 108 -0.12 10.15 9.03
N LEU A 109 0.00 8.84 8.76
CA LEU A 109 -0.03 8.34 7.38
C LEU A 109 -1.37 8.60 6.70
N ILE A 110 -2.47 8.42 7.43
CA ILE A 110 -3.82 8.69 6.93
C ILE A 110 -3.99 10.17 6.58
N ASP A 111 -3.52 11.07 7.44
CA ASP A 111 -3.64 12.52 7.23
C ASP A 111 -2.73 13.00 6.10
N LEU A 112 -1.53 12.44 5.95
CA LEU A 112 -0.69 12.66 4.77
C LEU A 112 -1.38 12.21 3.48
N GLY A 113 -2.08 11.07 3.52
CA GLY A 113 -2.87 10.58 2.39
C GLY A 113 -4.00 11.53 1.99
N LYS A 114 -4.77 12.03 2.96
CA LYS A 114 -5.81 13.04 2.73
C LYS A 114 -5.23 14.33 2.13
N GLN A 115 -4.15 14.85 2.74
CA GLN A 115 -3.47 16.04 2.25
C GLN A 115 -2.94 15.86 0.82
N ALA A 116 -2.49 14.66 0.45
CA ALA A 116 -2.04 14.37 -0.91
C ALA A 116 -3.22 14.39 -1.91
N VAL A 117 -4.38 13.82 -1.56
CA VAL A 117 -5.60 13.91 -2.39
C VAL A 117 -6.02 15.37 -2.55
N ASP A 118 -6.14 16.10 -1.45
CA ASP A 118 -6.55 17.50 -1.47
C ASP A 118 -5.58 18.35 -2.29
N GLY A 119 -4.28 18.17 -2.08
CA GLY A 119 -3.23 18.89 -2.81
C GLY A 119 -3.26 18.63 -4.32
N VAL A 120 -3.57 17.40 -4.75
CA VAL A 120 -3.77 17.09 -6.18
C VAL A 120 -5.08 17.72 -6.69
N ASP A 121 -6.18 17.65 -5.92
CA ASP A 121 -7.46 18.25 -6.32
C ASP A 121 -7.38 19.78 -6.46
N GLN A 122 -6.50 20.45 -5.70
CA GLN A 122 -6.25 21.89 -5.84
C GLN A 122 -5.60 22.29 -7.17
N MET A 123 -5.17 21.36 -8.01
CA MET A 123 -4.67 21.65 -9.37
C MET A 123 -5.83 22.01 -10.32
N LYS A 124 -6.51 23.12 -10.04
CA LYS A 124 -7.71 23.53 -10.77
C LYS A 124 -7.36 24.07 -12.16
N PRO A 125 -8.20 23.81 -13.17
CA PRO A 125 -7.96 24.22 -14.55
C PRO A 125 -8.10 25.73 -14.81
N ASN A 126 -8.60 26.51 -13.84
CA ASN A 126 -8.80 27.95 -13.95
C ASN A 126 -7.68 28.76 -13.25
N LEU A 127 -6.67 28.08 -12.73
CA LEU A 127 -5.50 28.73 -12.13
C LEU A 127 -4.65 29.40 -13.20
N SER A 128 -4.04 30.53 -12.86
CA SER A 128 -3.00 31.14 -13.70
C SER A 128 -1.79 30.20 -13.84
N PRO A 129 -0.91 30.40 -14.84
CA PRO A 129 0.28 29.57 -15.03
C PRO A 129 1.20 29.50 -13.79
N GLU A 130 1.34 30.61 -13.06
CA GLU A 130 2.16 30.67 -11.84
C GLU A 130 1.52 29.90 -10.68
N GLU A 131 0.23 30.11 -10.42
CA GLU A 131 -0.52 29.38 -9.40
C GLU A 131 -0.58 27.88 -9.70
N PHE A 132 -0.75 27.52 -10.97
CA PHE A 132 -0.75 26.13 -11.41
C PHE A 132 0.62 25.47 -11.23
N ALA A 133 1.71 26.18 -11.52
CA ALA A 133 3.06 25.69 -11.27
C ALA A 133 3.30 25.44 -9.77
N ALA A 134 2.86 26.35 -8.91
CA ALA A 134 2.94 26.18 -7.45
C ALA A 134 2.08 25.01 -6.94
N ALA A 135 0.85 24.86 -7.44
CA ALA A 135 -0.03 23.74 -7.12
C ALA A 135 0.54 22.40 -7.60
N ARG A 136 1.19 22.38 -8.77
CA ARG A 136 1.89 21.20 -9.29
C ARG A 136 3.05 20.77 -8.41
N ASP A 137 3.80 21.73 -7.86
CA ASP A 137 4.91 21.41 -6.95
C ASP A 137 4.38 20.92 -5.59
N THR A 138 3.39 21.64 -5.02
CA THR A 138 2.75 21.26 -3.75
C THR A 138 2.13 19.86 -3.81
N SER A 139 1.38 19.56 -4.86
CA SER A 139 0.78 18.23 -5.06
C SER A 139 1.85 17.13 -5.16
N ARG A 140 2.94 17.39 -5.90
CA ARG A 140 4.08 16.45 -5.99
C ARG A 140 4.71 16.20 -4.62
N GLN A 141 4.95 17.25 -3.84
CA GLN A 141 5.51 17.12 -2.50
C GLN A 141 4.57 16.33 -1.58
N GLY A 142 3.26 16.56 -1.64
CA GLY A 142 2.26 15.82 -0.86
C GLY A 142 2.30 14.31 -1.14
N VAL A 143 2.34 13.93 -2.42
CA VAL A 143 2.47 12.51 -2.84
C VAL A 143 3.77 11.90 -2.31
N PHE A 144 4.89 12.62 -2.39
CA PHE A 144 6.17 12.10 -1.90
C PHE A 144 6.22 11.95 -0.38
N ARG A 145 5.70 12.92 0.38
CA ARG A 145 5.62 12.81 1.85
C ARG A 145 4.81 11.59 2.26
N PHE A 146 3.67 11.34 1.60
CA PHE A 146 2.90 10.13 1.83
C PHE A 146 3.73 8.85 1.56
N MET A 147 4.38 8.76 0.39
CA MET A 147 5.16 7.56 0.03
C MET A 147 6.36 7.32 0.95
N GLU A 148 7.01 8.38 1.40
CA GLU A 148 8.13 8.29 2.34
C GLU A 148 7.68 7.79 3.72
N ALA A 149 6.56 8.30 4.23
CA ALA A 149 5.96 7.80 5.46
C ALA A 149 5.47 6.35 5.30
N ALA A 150 4.83 6.03 4.18
CA ALA A 150 4.32 4.68 3.88
C ALA A 150 5.43 3.62 3.90
N ARG A 151 6.63 3.95 3.41
CA ARG A 151 7.80 3.06 3.43
C ARG A 151 8.14 2.56 4.84
N GLN A 152 8.07 3.45 5.84
CA GLN A 152 8.37 3.09 7.23
C GLN A 152 7.40 2.02 7.78
N HIS A 153 6.17 1.97 7.27
CA HIS A 153 5.16 0.99 7.67
C HIS A 153 5.24 -0.35 6.93
N VAL A 154 6.11 -0.43 5.91
CA VAL A 154 6.41 -1.66 5.15
C VAL A 154 7.70 -2.30 5.65
N ASP A 155 8.71 -1.51 6.01
CA ASP A 155 10.04 -2.00 6.39
C ASP A 155 10.14 -2.46 7.87
N LEU A 156 9.18 -2.09 8.72
CA LEU A 156 9.17 -2.39 10.16
C LEU A 156 8.21 -3.52 10.59
N ALA A 157 7.71 -4.33 9.64
CA ALA A 157 6.79 -5.44 9.91
C ALA A 157 7.52 -6.79 10.05
#